data_AF-A0A949XIQ8-F1
#
_entry.id   AF-A0A949XIQ8-F1
#
_cell.length_a   1.000
_cell.length_b   1.000
_cell.length_c   1.000
_cell.angle_alpha   90.00
_cell.angle_beta   90.00
_cell.angle_gamma   90.00
#
_symmetry.space_group_name_H-M   'P 1'
#
loop_
_entity.id
_entity.type
_entity.pdbx_description
1 polymer ?
#
loop_
_entity_poly.entity_id
_entity_poly.type
_entity_poly.pdbx_seq_one_letter_code
_entity_poly.pdbx_strand_id
1 'polypeptide(L)' 'GDGAFDRDDVYDEVAERHPDAAVIVPPRSSGVLSETAETAPTQRDRHLQFIAERGRMAWQKASGYN' A
#
# COMPACT_ATOMS: atom_id res chain seq x y z
N GLY A 1 13.76 -13.76 2.07
CA GLY A 1 12.34 -13.97 1.83
C GLY A 1 12.05 -13.56 0.41
N ASP A 2 11.57 -14.49 -0.41
CA ASP A 2 11.34 -14.32 -1.85
C ASP A 2 9.91 -13.83 -2.13
N GLY A 3 9.47 -12.84 -1.36
CA GLY A 3 8.08 -12.37 -1.39
C GLY A 3 7.81 -11.50 -2.60
N ALA A 4 6.74 -11.79 -3.33
CA ALA A 4 6.13 -10.83 -4.25
C ALA A 4 5.57 -9.67 -3.42
N PHE A 5 6.11 -8.48 -3.65
CA PHE A 5 5.62 -7.25 -3.04
C PHE A 5 4.95 -6.40 -4.10
N ASP A 6 4.16 -5.44 -3.66
CA ASP A 6 3.59 -4.44 -4.52
C ASP A 6 4.64 -3.51 -5.15
N ARG A 7 4.21 -2.76 -6.16
CA ARG A 7 4.98 -1.71 -6.83
C ARG A 7 4.06 -0.55 -7.17
N ASP A 8 4.58 0.68 -7.19
CA ASP A 8 3.80 1.89 -7.48
C ASP A 8 3.11 1.82 -8.84
N ASP A 9 3.83 1.34 -9.86
CA ASP A 9 3.31 1.22 -11.23
C ASP A 9 2.04 0.35 -11.30
N VAL A 10 1.90 -0.65 -10.43
CA VAL A 10 0.68 -1.48 -10.34
C VAL A 10 -0.47 -0.71 -9.70
N TYR A 11 -0.22 0.13 -8.69
CA TYR A 11 -1.28 0.95 -8.10
C TYR A 11 -1.80 2.00 -9.08
N ASP A 12 -0.90 2.67 -9.79
CA ASP A 12 -1.26 3.71 -10.77
C ASP A 12 -2.14 3.13 -11.87
N GLU A 13 -1.73 1.99 -12.43
CA GLU A 13 -2.45 1.29 -13.49
C GLU A 13 -3.83 0.78 -13.04
N VAL A 14 -3.95 0.33 -11.79
CA VAL A 14 -5.24 -0.07 -11.20
C VAL A 14 -6.12 1.14 -10.95
N ALA A 15 -5.57 2.23 -10.39
CA ALA A 15 -6.31 3.44 -10.07
C ALA A 15 -6.85 4.14 -11.33
N GLU A 16 -6.11 4.10 -12.44
CA GLU A 16 -6.55 4.67 -13.71
C GLU A 16 -7.81 3.96 -14.25
N ARG A 17 -7.87 2.62 -14.16
CA ARG A 17 -9.02 1.84 -14.66
C ARG A 17 -10.14 1.68 -13.65
N HIS A 18 -9.78 1.62 -12.37
CA HIS A 18 -10.66 1.28 -11.27
C HIS A 18 -10.30 2.14 -10.04
N PRO A 19 -10.69 3.43 -10.03
CA PRO A 19 -10.27 4.37 -8.98
C PRO A 19 -10.73 3.98 -7.57
N ASP A 20 -11.83 3.21 -7.47
CA ASP A 20 -12.37 2.72 -6.20
C ASP A 20 -11.85 1.32 -5.80
N ALA A 21 -11.01 0.69 -6.63
CA ALA A 21 -10.50 -0.65 -6.34
C ALA A 21 -9.49 -0.62 -5.19
N ALA A 22 -9.58 -1.61 -4.31
CA ALA A 22 -8.60 -1.79 -3.26
C ALA A 22 -7.50 -2.77 -3.69
N VAL A 23 -6.24 -2.30 -3.75
CA VAL A 23 -5.08 -3.16 -3.98
C VAL A 23 -4.59 -3.72 -2.66
N ILE A 24 -4.96 -4.96 -2.35
CA ILE A 24 -4.58 -5.65 -1.11
C ILE A 24 -3.42 -6.60 -1.37
N VAL A 25 -2.24 -6.03 -1.56
CA VAL A 25 -0.96 -6.75 -1.71
C VAL A 25 -0.04 -6.29 -0.59
N PRO A 26 0.70 -7.19 0.08
CA PRO A 26 1.61 -6.79 1.16
C PRO A 26 2.70 -5.85 0.64
N PRO A 27 2.72 -4.58 1.10
CA PRO A 27 3.83 -3.69 0.79
C PRO A 27 5.07 -4.11 1.58
N ARG A 28 6.25 -3.72 1.07
CA ARG A 28 7.48 -3.77 1.87
C ARG A 28 7.37 -2.72 2.97
N SER A 29 7.67 -3.08 4.21
CA SER A 29 7.73 -2.10 5.32
C SER A 29 8.82 -1.04 5.11
N SER A 30 9.81 -1.33 4.26
CA SER A 30 10.86 -0.40 3.83
C SER A 30 10.51 0.34 2.53
N GLY A 31 9.25 0.33 2.09
CA GLY A 31 8.81 1.09 0.94
C GLY A 31 8.95 2.59 1.20
N VAL A 32 9.30 3.35 0.16
CA VAL A 32 9.37 4.82 0.22
C VAL A 32 8.00 5.37 -0.13
N LEU A 33 7.61 6.45 0.53
CA LEU A 33 6.38 7.18 0.22
C LEU A 33 6.50 7.89 -1.14
N SER A 34 5.38 8.08 -1.81
CA SER A 34 5.31 8.91 -3.01
C SER A 34 5.63 10.38 -2.68
N GLU A 35 5.99 11.17 -3.71
CA GLU A 35 6.26 12.61 -3.55
C GLU A 35 5.05 13.39 -3.03
N THR A 36 3.83 12.89 -3.27
CA THR A 36 2.58 13.55 -2.86
C THR A 36 2.03 13.02 -1.53
N ALA A 37 2.75 12.11 -0.85
CA ALA A 37 2.22 11.40 0.33
C ALA A 37 1.76 12.29 1.49
N GLU A 38 2.32 13.50 1.61
CA GLU A 38 1.95 14.47 2.64
C GLU A 38 0.62 15.19 2.34
N THR A 39 0.32 15.44 1.07
CA THR A 39 -0.81 16.30 0.66
C THR A 39 -1.94 15.52 -0.01
N ALA A 40 -1.60 14.50 -0.79
CA ALA A 40 -2.51 13.62 -1.50
C ALA A 40 -1.93 12.19 -1.50
N PRO A 41 -2.00 11.47 -0.37
CA PRO A 41 -1.46 10.13 -0.28
C PRO A 41 -2.18 9.18 -1.25
N THR A 42 -1.40 8.36 -1.94
CA THR A 42 -1.91 7.23 -2.72
C THR A 42 -2.46 6.15 -1.78
N GLN A 43 -3.11 5.12 -2.32
CA GLN A 43 -3.47 3.96 -1.51
C GLN A 43 -2.24 3.29 -0.89
N ARG A 44 -1.14 3.16 -1.65
CA ARG A 44 0.11 2.56 -1.17
C ARG A 44 0.71 3.35 -0.01
N ASP A 45 0.71 4.69 -0.10
CA ASP A 45 1.20 5.55 0.97
C ASP A 45 0.43 5.31 2.27
N ARG A 46 -0.89 5.20 2.19
CA ARG A 46 -1.73 4.88 3.36
C ARG A 46 -1.38 3.52 3.96
N HIS A 47 -1.08 2.51 3.14
CA HIS A 47 -0.65 1.20 3.62
C HIS A 47 0.72 1.27 4.31
N LEU A 48 1.70 1.95 3.71
CA LEU A 48 3.03 2.14 4.29
C LEU A 48 2.98 2.89 5.62
N GLN A 49 2.22 3.99 5.68
CA GLN A 49 2.01 4.76 6.90
C GLN A 49 1.33 3.91 7.98
N PHE A 50 0.27 3.16 7.64
CA PHE A 50 -0.40 2.29 8.60
C PHE A 50 0.57 1.25 9.17
N ILE A 51 1.41 0.64 8.34
CA ILE A 51 2.39 -0.35 8.78
C ILE A 51 3.46 0.29 9.67
N ALA A 52 3.92 1.50 9.34
CA ALA A 52 4.87 2.23 10.17
C ALA A 52 4.28 2.58 11.55
N GLU A 53 3.00 2.96 11.60
CA GLU A 53 2.32 3.37 12.84
C GLU A 53 1.89 2.17 13.70
N ARG A 54 1.31 1.13 13.08
CA ARG A 54 0.58 0.05 13.78
C ARG A 54 1.16 -1.35 13.55
N GLY A 55 2.17 -1.46 12.69
CA GLY A 55 2.82 -2.72 12.34
C GLY A 55 2.08 -3.52 11.26
N ARG A 56 2.81 -4.46 10.67
CA ARG A 56 2.36 -5.27 9.54
C ARG A 56 1.16 -6.17 9.88
N MET A 57 1.14 -6.78 11.06
CA MET A 57 0.04 -7.66 11.49
C MET A 57 -1.29 -6.90 11.61
N ALA A 58 -1.26 -5.68 12.12
CA ALA A 58 -2.45 -4.84 12.24
C ALA A 58 -2.97 -4.43 10.85
N TRP A 59 -2.06 -4.10 9.93
CA TRP A 59 -2.41 -3.82 8.54
C TRP A 59 -3.08 -5.03 7.87
N GLN A 60 -2.54 -6.24 8.02
CA GLN A 60 -3.13 -7.47 7.43
C GLN A 60 -4.59 -7.67 7.87
N LYS A 61 -4.85 -7.52 9.18
CA LYS A 61 -6.21 -7.62 9.72
C LYS A 61 -7.13 -6.53 9.17
N ALA A 62 -6.65 -5.29 9.09
CA ALA A 62 -7.45 -4.15 8.62
C ALA A 62 -7.73 -4.20 7.11
N SER A 63 -6.79 -4.72 6.32
CA SER A 63 -6.90 -4.84 4.87
C SER A 63 -7.68 -6.09 4.41
N GLY A 64 -7.94 -7.03 5.32
CA GLY A 64 -8.56 -8.31 4.99
C GLY A 64 -7.60 -9.31 4.36
N TYR A 65 -6.29 -9.04 4.42
CA TYR A 65 -5.24 -9.96 3.97
C TYR A 65 -5.09 -11.10 5.01
N ASN A 66 -5.67 -12.26 4.73
CA ASN A 66 -5.59 -13.47 5.55
C ASN A 66 -4.30 -14.26 5.28
#